data_AF-A0A2V3HNU6-F1
#
_entry.id   AF-A0A2V3HNU6-F1
#
_cell.length_a   1.000
_cell.length_b   1.000
_cell.length_c   1.000
_cell.angle_alpha   90.00
_cell.angle_beta   90.00
_cell.angle_gamma   90.00
#
_symmetry.space_group_name_H-M   'P 1'
#
loop_
_entity.id
_entity.type
_entity.pdbx_description
1 polymer ?
#
loop_
_entity_poly.entity_id
_entity_poly.type
_entity_poly.pdbx_seq_one_letter_code
_entity_poly.pdbx_strand_id
1 'polypeptide(L)'
;MEDLELTDAGSSDELFTGMEAPVGLFTHQDHVVALPDMTPECSCVLLASARHNELAAFRVHRASGPLPVWGIQFHPEAAKHRIARSLLLGHISPEEAEAFEREHDGAAILANFADVVLSVRERKPL
;
A
#
# COMPACT_ATOMS: atom_id res chain seq x y z
N MET A 1 -0.68 9.95 9.20
CA MET A 1 -1.50 8.86 8.64
C MET A 1 -2.62 9.48 7.88
N GLU A 2 -3.03 8.87 6.79
CA GLU A 2 -4.17 9.34 6.01
C GLU A 2 -4.92 8.15 5.45
N ASP A 3 -6.25 8.31 5.32
CA ASP A 3 -7.07 7.40 4.55
C ASP A 3 -6.61 7.45 3.10
N LEU A 4 -6.42 6.28 2.50
CA LEU A 4 -6.12 6.15 1.08
C LEU A 4 -7.42 6.16 0.30
N GLU A 5 -7.46 6.99 -0.74
CA GLU A 5 -8.51 7.00 -1.74
C GLU A 5 -8.13 6.00 -2.83
N LEU A 6 -8.84 4.87 -2.88
CA LEU A 6 -8.63 3.87 -3.92
C LEU A 6 -9.25 4.34 -5.24
N THR A 7 -8.53 4.13 -6.34
CA THR A 7 -9.10 4.23 -7.69
C THR A 7 -9.98 3.01 -7.99
N ASP A 8 -10.75 3.03 -9.08
CA ASP A 8 -11.48 1.83 -9.54
C ASP A 8 -10.54 0.62 -9.73
N ALA A 9 -9.31 0.89 -10.20
CA ALA A 9 -8.28 -0.13 -10.32
C ALA A 9 -7.78 -0.59 -8.95
N GLY A 10 -7.56 0.31 -8.00
CA GLY A 10 -7.18 -0.02 -6.62
C GLY A 10 -8.20 -0.89 -5.90
N SER A 11 -9.48 -0.52 -5.97
CA SER A 11 -10.59 -1.27 -5.36
C SER A 11 -10.76 -2.68 -5.94
N SER A 12 -10.25 -2.91 -7.16
CA SER A 12 -10.28 -4.21 -7.83
C SER A 12 -8.95 -4.96 -7.76
N ASP A 13 -7.88 -4.35 -7.23
CA ASP A 13 -6.54 -4.93 -7.20
C ASP A 13 -6.40 -5.90 -6.00
N GLU A 14 -5.75 -7.04 -6.25
CA GLU A 14 -5.57 -8.10 -5.25
C GLU A 14 -4.88 -7.59 -3.97
N LEU A 15 -4.02 -6.56 -4.07
CA LEU A 15 -3.32 -5.97 -2.93
C LEU A 15 -4.27 -5.39 -1.87
N PHE A 16 -5.41 -4.83 -2.28
CA PHE A 16 -6.38 -4.17 -1.39
C PHE A 16 -7.64 -5.01 -1.17
N THR A 17 -7.58 -6.32 -1.42
CA THR A 17 -8.70 -7.23 -1.21
C THR A 17 -9.27 -7.09 0.21
N GLY A 18 -10.58 -6.86 0.30
CA GLY A 18 -11.30 -6.70 1.57
C GLY A 18 -11.20 -5.31 2.20
N MET A 19 -10.68 -4.31 1.48
CA MET A 19 -10.48 -2.94 1.97
C MET A 19 -11.30 -1.95 1.15
N GLU A 20 -12.03 -1.05 1.85
CA GLU A 20 -12.74 0.05 1.21
C GLU A 20 -11.97 1.38 1.32
N ALA A 21 -11.29 1.62 2.44
CA ALA A 21 -10.53 2.83 2.70
C ALA A 21 -9.32 2.52 3.61
N PRO A 22 -8.24 1.94 3.06
CA PRO A 22 -7.08 1.53 3.86
C PRO A 22 -6.31 2.74 4.39
N VAL A 23 -5.75 2.65 5.59
CA VAL A 23 -4.98 3.74 6.19
C VAL A 23 -3.48 3.60 5.91
N GLY A 24 -2.88 4.64 5.33
CA GLY A 24 -1.45 4.72 5.05
C GLY A 24 -0.68 5.53 6.10
N LEU A 25 0.41 4.98 6.64
CA LEU A 25 1.40 5.74 7.42
C LEU A 25 2.53 6.23 6.50
N PHE A 26 2.70 7.54 6.43
CA PHE A 26 3.79 8.20 5.71
C PHE A 26 4.76 8.79 6.75
N THR A 27 6.04 8.42 6.68
CA THR A 27 7.08 8.93 7.62
C THR A 27 8.22 9.69 6.94
N HIS A 28 8.15 9.79 5.61
CA HIS A 28 9.14 10.45 4.78
C HIS A 28 8.59 11.76 4.20
N GLN A 29 9.49 12.59 3.65
CA GLN A 29 9.16 13.91 3.09
C GLN A 29 9.31 13.95 1.56
N ASP A 30 9.94 12.94 0.96
CA ASP A 30 10.05 12.78 -0.48
C ASP A 30 8.79 12.15 -1.05
N HIS A 31 8.34 12.65 -2.20
CA HIS A 31 7.15 12.15 -2.88
C HIS A 31 7.52 11.71 -4.30
N VAL A 32 6.96 10.60 -4.75
CA VAL A 32 6.92 10.28 -6.18
C VAL A 32 5.96 11.28 -6.82
N VAL A 33 6.48 12.07 -7.77
CA VAL A 33 5.71 13.14 -8.45
C VAL A 33 5.28 12.78 -9.86
N ALA A 34 5.82 11.69 -10.42
CA ALA A 34 5.48 11.21 -11.75
C ALA A 34 5.71 9.70 -11.87
N LEU A 35 4.85 9.04 -12.63
CA LEU A 35 5.05 7.68 -13.11
C LEU A 35 5.64 7.74 -14.54
N PRO A 36 6.37 6.69 -14.98
CA PRO A 36 6.92 6.66 -16.33
C PRO A 36 5.82 6.73 -17.39
N ASP A 37 6.16 7.26 -18.56
CA ASP A 37 5.26 7.29 -19.72
C ASP A 37 4.80 5.87 -20.07
N MET A 38 3.51 5.75 -20.36
CA MET A 38 2.90 4.48 -20.71
C MET A 38 3.43 4.01 -22.07
N THR A 39 4.05 2.83 -22.08
CA THR A 39 4.49 2.16 -23.31
C THR A 39 3.66 0.90 -23.54
N PRO A 40 3.55 0.40 -24.79
CA PRO A 40 2.94 -0.91 -25.05
C PRO A 40 3.60 -2.04 -24.26
N GLU A 41 4.89 -1.93 -23.96
CA GLU A 41 5.64 -2.95 -23.22
C GLU A 41 5.47 -2.85 -21.70
N CYS A 42 5.29 -1.64 -21.16
CA CYS A 42 5.23 -1.38 -19.72
C CYS A 42 4.39 -0.14 -19.38
N SER A 43 3.52 -0.28 -18.38
CA SER A 43 2.66 0.79 -17.86
C SER A 43 2.54 0.73 -16.34
N CYS A 44 2.27 1.85 -15.69
CA CYS A 44 2.02 1.94 -14.25
C CYS A 44 0.59 2.43 -13.99
N VAL A 45 -0.25 1.58 -13.41
CA VAL A 45 -1.65 1.90 -13.11
C VAL A 45 -1.74 2.41 -11.67
N LEU A 46 -2.28 3.62 -11.48
CA LEU A 46 -2.51 4.20 -10.16
C LEU A 46 -3.59 3.41 -9.42
N LEU A 47 -3.27 2.97 -8.20
CA LEU A 47 -4.19 2.21 -7.35
C LEU A 47 -4.75 3.06 -6.21
N ALA A 48 -3.94 3.93 -5.60
CA ALA A 48 -4.37 4.72 -4.47
C ALA A 48 -3.68 6.09 -4.42
N SER A 49 -4.40 7.08 -3.90
CA SER A 49 -3.92 8.41 -3.57
C SER A 49 -4.18 8.74 -2.10
N ALA A 50 -3.44 9.71 -1.57
CA ALA A 50 -3.72 10.37 -0.30
C ALA A 50 -3.70 11.89 -0.52
N ARG A 51 -4.30 12.66 0.39
CA ARG A 51 -4.44 14.12 0.23
C ARG A 51 -3.10 14.82 0.02
N HIS A 52 -2.03 14.36 0.68
CA HIS A 52 -0.67 14.90 0.51
C HIS A 52 0.18 14.13 -0.51
N ASN A 53 -0.30 13.01 -1.04
CA ASN A 53 0.46 12.14 -1.92
C ASN A 53 -0.42 11.46 -2.98
N GLU A 54 -0.51 12.08 -4.15
CA GLU A 54 -1.37 11.62 -5.24
C GLU A 54 -0.96 10.24 -5.80
N LEU A 55 0.31 9.85 -5.67
CA LEU A 55 0.85 8.59 -6.21
C LEU A 55 1.12 7.56 -5.09
N ALA A 56 0.21 7.44 -4.13
CA ALA A 56 0.42 6.65 -2.91
C ALA A 56 0.63 5.15 -3.19
N ALA A 57 -0.03 4.57 -4.20
CA ALA A 57 0.22 3.20 -4.67
C ALA A 57 -0.01 3.02 -6.16
N PHE A 58 0.78 2.18 -6.82
CA PHE A 58 0.60 1.81 -8.23
C PHE A 58 0.96 0.35 -8.51
N ARG A 59 0.37 -0.20 -9.58
CA ARG A 59 0.62 -1.53 -10.13
C ARG A 59 1.44 -1.43 -11.41
N VAL A 60 2.47 -2.26 -11.56
CA VAL A 60 3.19 -2.36 -12.84
C VAL A 60 2.51 -3.38 -13.75
N HIS A 61 2.29 -2.98 -15.00
CA HIS A 61 1.72 -3.81 -16.06
C HIS A 61 2.75 -4.00 -17.16
N ARG A 62 2.66 -5.14 -17.85
CA ARG A 62 3.31 -5.39 -19.14
C ARG A 62 2.25 -5.62 -20.21
N ALA A 63 2.67 -5.79 -21.46
CA ALA A 63 1.78 -6.07 -22.59
C ALA A 63 0.74 -7.20 -22.34
N SER A 64 1.10 -8.23 -21.56
CA SER A 64 0.22 -9.37 -21.24
C SER A 64 -0.59 -9.22 -19.95
N GLY A 65 -0.57 -8.04 -19.30
CA GLY A 65 -1.34 -7.75 -18.10
C GLY A 65 -0.50 -7.39 -16.87
N PRO A 66 -1.10 -7.40 -15.66
CA PRO A 66 -0.43 -6.99 -14.44
C PRO A 66 0.74 -7.92 -14.08
N LEU A 67 1.84 -7.33 -13.62
CA LEU A 67 2.98 -8.04 -13.02
C LEU A 67 2.84 -7.99 -11.51
N PRO A 68 3.30 -9.02 -10.74
CA PRO A 68 3.30 -9.03 -9.26
C PRO A 68 4.31 -8.04 -8.66
N VAL A 69 4.28 -6.80 -9.12
CA VAL A 69 5.14 -5.69 -8.77
C VAL A 69 4.24 -4.49 -8.49
N TRP A 70 4.40 -3.91 -7.32
CA TRP A 70 3.71 -2.70 -6.87
C TRP A 70 4.74 -1.71 -6.38
N GLY A 71 4.41 -0.42 -6.49
CA GLY A 71 5.06 0.62 -5.70
C GLY A 71 4.06 1.18 -4.70
N ILE A 72 4.50 1.35 -3.45
CA ILE A 72 3.73 2.01 -2.40
C ILE A 72 4.62 3.03 -1.70
N GLN A 73 4.04 4.18 -1.34
CA GLN A 73 4.72 5.26 -0.61
C GLN A 73 4.28 5.35 0.85
N PHE A 74 3.54 4.38 1.37
CA PHE A 74 3.22 4.30 2.79
C PHE A 74 3.88 3.06 3.39
N HIS A 75 3.90 3.00 4.72
CA HIS A 75 4.54 1.96 5.50
C HIS A 75 3.52 0.94 6.04
N PRO A 76 3.06 -0.05 5.23
CA PRO A 76 2.17 -1.10 5.74
C PRO A 76 2.82 -1.96 6.82
N GLU A 77 4.16 -1.97 6.89
CA GLU A 77 4.94 -2.71 7.88
C GLU A 77 4.98 -2.04 9.27
N ALA A 78 4.65 -0.76 9.37
CA ALA A 78 4.93 0.03 10.56
C ALA A 78 3.89 -0.10 11.70
N ALA A 79 2.90 -0.99 11.56
CA ALA A 79 1.66 -1.00 12.35
C ALA A 79 1.79 -1.41 13.84
N LYS A 80 2.94 -1.84 14.38
CA LYS A 80 3.05 -2.22 15.81
C LYS A 80 4.23 -1.61 16.56
N HIS A 81 5.44 -1.71 16.01
CA HIS A 81 6.65 -1.28 16.71
C HIS A 81 6.81 0.26 16.79
N ARG A 82 6.38 1.01 15.77
CA ARG A 82 6.56 2.47 15.76
C ARG A 82 5.56 3.19 16.67
N ILE A 83 4.33 2.68 16.80
CA ILE A 83 3.29 3.24 17.69
C ILE A 83 3.70 3.07 19.15
N ALA A 84 4.12 1.86 19.54
CA ALA A 84 4.61 1.59 20.88
C ALA A 84 5.77 2.51 21.27
N ARG A 85 6.70 2.76 20.33
CA ARG A 85 7.84 3.67 20.55
C ARG A 85 7.43 5.14 20.61
N SER A 86 6.52 5.61 19.76
CA SER A 86 6.02 6.99 19.77
C SER A 86 5.19 7.30 21.02
N LEU A 87 4.40 6.33 21.51
CA LEU A 87 3.69 6.43 22.79
C LEU A 87 4.69 6.54 23.96
N LEU A 88 5.72 5.68 23.97
CA LEU A 88 6.77 5.68 25.00
C LEU A 88 7.57 6.99 25.05
N LEU A 89 7.75 7.64 23.90
CA LEU A 89 8.45 8.93 23.77
C LEU A 89 7.51 10.13 24.00
N GLY A 90 6.22 9.91 24.23
CA GLY A 90 5.22 10.97 24.43
C GLY A 90 4.94 11.80 23.17
N HIS A 91 5.27 11.28 21.99
CA HIS A 91 5.06 11.96 20.71
C HIS A 91 3.62 11.83 20.19
N ILE A 92 2.83 10.92 20.76
CA ILE A 92 1.40 10.73 20.47
C ILE A 92 0.64 10.48 21.78
N SER A 93 -0.63 10.90 21.85
CA SER A 93 -1.49 10.66 23.01
C SER A 93 -1.96 9.19 23.09
N PRO A 94 -2.43 8.74 24.26
CA PRO A 94 -3.09 7.43 24.39
C PRO A 94 -4.31 7.28 23.47
N GLU A 95 -5.11 8.34 23.26
CA GLU A 95 -6.24 8.27 22.31
C GLU A 95 -5.77 8.14 20.86
N GLU A 96 -4.66 8.79 20.49
CA GLU A 96 -4.06 8.61 19.17
C GLU A 96 -3.61 7.16 19.01
N ALA A 97 -2.92 6.58 20.00
CA ALA A 97 -2.51 5.18 20.03
C ALA A 97 -3.67 4.17 19.95
N GLU A 98 -4.81 4.46 20.59
CA GLU A 98 -6.02 3.65 20.51
C GLU A 98 -6.68 3.74 19.11
N ALA A 99 -6.61 4.91 18.45
CA ALA A 99 -7.00 5.03 17.05
C ALA A 99 -6.08 4.23 16.09
N PHE A 100 -4.82 4.00 16.46
CA PHE A 100 -3.90 3.09 15.77
C PHE A 100 -4.18 1.61 16.05
N GLU A 101 -4.91 1.25 17.12
CA GLU A 101 -5.39 -0.13 17.34
C GLU A 101 -6.56 -0.50 16.41
N ARG A 102 -7.06 0.44 15.59
CA ARG A 102 -7.94 0.08 14.46
C ARG A 102 -7.21 -0.94 13.60
N GLU A 103 -7.82 -2.11 13.56
CA GLU A 103 -7.24 -3.36 13.13
C GLU A 103 -6.72 -3.28 11.68
N HIS A 104 -5.41 -3.51 11.52
CA HIS A 104 -4.89 -4.45 10.51
C HIS A 104 -4.83 -4.12 9.00
N ASP A 105 -5.07 -2.90 8.52
CA ASP A 105 -4.93 -2.62 7.07
C ASP A 105 -3.54 -2.96 6.51
N GLY A 106 -2.46 -2.51 7.16
CA GLY A 106 -1.09 -2.79 6.71
C GLY A 106 -0.72 -4.28 6.76
N ALA A 107 -1.20 -5.02 7.76
CA ALA A 107 -0.97 -6.45 7.87
C ALA A 107 -1.73 -7.23 6.79
N ALA A 108 -2.96 -6.81 6.48
CA ALA A 108 -3.76 -7.39 5.43
C ALA A 108 -3.18 -7.08 4.03
N ILE A 109 -2.63 -5.88 3.80
CA ILE A 109 -1.93 -5.54 2.54
C ILE A 109 -0.74 -6.48 2.33
N LEU A 110 0.05 -6.72 3.40
CA LEU A 110 1.19 -7.63 3.34
C LEU A 110 0.77 -9.10 3.18
N ALA A 111 -0.34 -9.52 3.78
CA ALA A 111 -0.91 -10.87 3.61
C ALA A 111 -1.40 -11.08 2.17
N ASN A 112 -2.17 -10.14 1.63
CA ASN A 112 -2.65 -10.15 0.25
C ASN A 112 -1.47 -10.22 -0.73
N PHE A 113 -0.41 -9.42 -0.49
CA PHE A 113 0.81 -9.51 -1.28
C PHE A 113 1.44 -10.90 -1.23
N ALA A 114 1.53 -11.51 -0.05
CA ALA A 114 2.09 -12.85 0.13
C ALA A 114 1.28 -13.90 -0.65
N ASP A 115 -0.04 -13.84 -0.60
CA ASP A 115 -0.93 -14.76 -1.32
C ASP A 115 -0.73 -14.68 -2.84
N VAL A 116 -0.59 -13.46 -3.39
CA VAL A 116 -0.30 -13.30 -4.81
C VAL A 116 1.06 -13.92 -5.16
N VAL A 117 2.10 -13.67 -4.36
CA VAL A 117 3.43 -14.23 -4.61
C VAL A 117 3.43 -15.76 -4.54
N LEU A 118 2.74 -16.34 -3.57
CA LEU A 118 2.61 -17.79 -3.43
C LEU A 118 1.87 -18.40 -4.63
N SER A 119 0.76 -17.80 -5.08
CA SER A 119 0.03 -18.27 -6.25
C SER A 119 0.84 -18.20 -7.55
N VAL A 120 1.74 -17.22 -7.69
CA VAL A 120 2.64 -17.10 -8.85
C VAL A 120 3.71 -18.20 -8.82
N ARG A 121 4.23 -18.55 -7.64
CA ARG A 121 5.20 -19.64 -7.47
C ARG A 121 4.59 -20.99 -7.85
N GLU A 122 3.36 -21.26 -7.45
CA GLU A 122 2.67 -22.52 -7.79
C GLU A 122 2.42 -22.68 -9.29
N ARG A 123 2.28 -21.56 -10.03
CA ARG A 123 2.05 -21.54 -11.48
C ARG A 123 3.32 -21.70 -12.34
N LYS A 124 4.51 -21.56 -11.76
CA LYS A 124 5.80 -21.85 -12.42
C LYS A 124 6.47 -23.04 -11.72
N PRO A 125 6.33 -24.27 -12.24
CA PRO A 125 7.18 -25.35 -11.76
C PRO A 125 8.64 -24.98 -12.05
N LEU A 126 9.51 -25.18 -11.05
CA LEU A 126 10.96 -25.02 -11.16
C LEU A 126 11.55 -25.85 -12.30
#